data_AF-A0A7X7MYD3-F1
#
_entry.id   AF-A0A7X7MYD3-F1
#
_cell.length_a   1.000
_cell.length_b   1.000
_cell.length_c   1.000
_cell.angle_alpha   90.00
_cell.angle_beta   90.00
_cell.angle_gamma   90.00
#
_symmetry.space_group_name_H-M   'P 1'
#
loop_
_entity.id
_entity.type
_entity.pdbx_description
1 polymer ?
#
loop_
_entity_poly.entity_id
_entity_poly.type
_entity_poly.pdbx_seq_one_letter_code
_entity_poly.pdbx_strand_id
1 'polypeptide(L)'
;ACVGAVGALAVSDQKGVYSNDPSIWFSEIGGGLAILSMVCLICSNISIMSVAMYSLSVSTKSVLPKWSYRKILIAWSIWVLFLNFSGVVMEYYSVFLAVIGFIGGPTVIIILVDYFLVRRQKISMRDMFEQGKENAYHYTKGFNMVGVVAFLCGTVAYFLVYDPINYMARAEIFNFTTGTGLSCIVAGLVYGILAQIPSVKNYLLKDKFLKDKLLNDKIKNQED
;
A
#
# COMPACT_ATOMS: atom_id res chain seq x y z
N ALA A 1 4.42 -0.21 -15.01
CA ALA A 1 5.88 -0.47 -14.95
C ALA A 1 6.35 -1.35 -16.10
N CYS A 2 5.87 -2.60 -16.21
CA CYS A 2 6.37 -3.55 -17.23
C CYS A 2 6.18 -3.07 -18.68
N VAL A 3 5.01 -2.50 -19.01
CA VAL A 3 4.73 -2.00 -20.37
C VAL A 3 5.67 -0.84 -20.75
N GLY A 4 5.99 0.05 -19.81
CA GLY A 4 6.94 1.12 -20.02
C GLY A 4 8.37 0.62 -20.20
N ALA A 5 8.81 -0.34 -19.38
CA ALA A 5 10.14 -0.94 -19.51
C ALA A 5 10.33 -1.67 -20.85
N VAL A 6 9.31 -2.42 -21.29
CA VAL A 6 9.33 -3.09 -22.61
C VAL A 6 9.35 -2.06 -23.74
N GLY A 7 8.59 -0.96 -23.61
CA GLY A 7 8.64 0.16 -24.55
C GLY A 7 10.02 0.81 -24.65
N ALA A 8 10.66 1.06 -23.50
CA ALA A 8 12.03 1.60 -23.43
C ALA A 8 13.03 0.72 -24.19
N LEU A 9 12.97 -0.60 -23.95
CA LEU A 9 13.86 -1.57 -24.58
C LEU A 9 13.61 -1.66 -26.08
N ALA A 10 12.34 -1.68 -26.52
CA ALA A 10 12.00 -1.72 -27.94
C ALA A 10 12.49 -0.49 -28.71
N VAL A 11 12.38 0.71 -28.12
CA VAL A 11 12.89 1.94 -28.75
C VAL A 11 14.41 2.00 -28.69
N SER A 12 15.03 1.53 -27.61
CA SER A 12 16.48 1.39 -27.52
C SER A 12 17.05 0.46 -28.59
N ASP A 13 16.36 -0.65 -28.90
CA ASP A 13 16.77 -1.60 -29.93
C ASP A 13 16.63 -1.01 -31.35
N GLN A 14 15.56 -0.27 -31.61
CA GLN A 14 15.30 0.31 -32.95
C GLN A 14 16.11 1.59 -33.24
N LYS A 15 16.34 2.43 -32.24
CA LYS A 15 16.88 3.80 -32.41
C LYS A 15 18.19 4.05 -31.66
N GLY A 16 18.63 3.12 -30.81
CA GLY A 16 19.85 3.27 -30.01
C GLY A 16 19.77 4.32 -28.89
N VAL A 17 18.58 4.88 -28.61
CA VAL A 17 18.36 5.90 -27.57
C VAL A 17 17.76 5.23 -26.33
N TYR A 18 18.53 5.20 -25.24
CA TYR A 18 18.03 4.80 -23.93
C TYR A 18 17.63 6.05 -23.13
N SER A 19 16.33 6.19 -22.85
CA SER A 19 15.81 7.25 -22.00
C SER A 19 14.79 6.67 -21.02
N ASN A 20 14.70 7.22 -19.82
CA ASN A 20 13.68 6.86 -18.83
C ASN A 20 12.37 7.63 -19.01
N ASP A 21 12.37 8.68 -19.84
CA ASP A 21 11.19 9.50 -20.13
C ASP A 21 10.47 8.96 -21.38
N PRO A 22 9.23 8.44 -21.25
CA PRO A 22 8.44 7.96 -22.37
C PRO A 22 8.22 9.02 -23.44
N SER A 23 8.24 10.30 -23.07
CA SER A 23 8.01 11.42 -23.98
C SER A 23 9.08 11.48 -25.08
N ILE A 24 10.32 11.13 -24.73
CA ILE A 24 11.46 11.13 -25.65
C ILE A 24 11.34 9.96 -26.64
N TRP A 25 10.76 8.83 -26.22
CA TRP A 25 10.56 7.68 -27.10
C TRP A 25 9.58 8.00 -28.23
N PHE A 26 8.45 8.62 -27.91
CA PHE A 26 7.46 8.95 -28.95
C PHE A 26 7.93 10.09 -29.86
N SER A 27 8.72 11.05 -29.35
CA SER A 27 9.30 12.08 -30.23
C SER A 27 10.28 11.49 -31.24
N GLU A 28 10.99 10.43 -30.85
CA GLU A 28 11.99 9.78 -31.70
C GLU A 28 11.34 8.85 -32.75
N ILE A 29 10.29 8.12 -32.40
CA ILE A 29 9.53 7.28 -33.36
C ILE A 29 8.89 8.15 -34.46
N GLY A 30 8.32 9.30 -34.09
CA GLY A 30 7.66 10.22 -35.01
C GLY A 30 6.37 9.69 -35.65
N GLY A 31 5.67 10.54 -36.39
CA GLY A 31 4.46 10.18 -37.16
C GLY A 31 3.13 10.30 -36.39
N GLY A 32 2.02 10.01 -37.08
CA GLY A 32 0.66 10.20 -36.55
C GLY A 32 0.33 9.33 -35.34
N LEU A 33 0.88 8.11 -35.27
CA LEU A 33 0.69 7.21 -34.12
C LEU A 33 1.41 7.69 -32.86
N ALA A 34 2.54 8.40 -33.00
CA ALA A 34 3.26 8.97 -31.86
C ALA A 34 2.46 10.10 -31.19
N ILE A 35 1.81 10.95 -32.00
CA ILE A 35 0.95 12.03 -31.51
C ILE A 35 -0.26 11.44 -30.76
N LEU A 36 -0.91 10.43 -31.32
CA LEU A 36 -2.04 9.76 -30.66
C LEU A 36 -1.60 9.14 -29.32
N SER A 37 -0.45 8.47 -29.31
CA SER A 37 0.11 7.85 -28.10
C SER A 37 0.43 8.89 -27.02
N MET A 38 0.96 10.06 -27.41
CA MET A 38 1.21 11.18 -26.49
C MET A 38 -0.07 11.72 -25.86
N VAL A 39 -1.14 11.87 -26.65
CA VAL A 39 -2.45 12.28 -26.11
C VAL A 39 -2.96 11.22 -25.11
N CYS A 40 -2.84 9.93 -25.44
CA CYS A 40 -3.19 8.84 -24.52
C CYS A 40 -2.35 8.86 -23.24
N LEU A 41 -1.05 9.15 -23.32
CA LEU A 41 -0.17 9.28 -22.16
C LEU A 41 -0.61 10.42 -21.24
N ILE A 42 -0.91 11.60 -21.81
CA ILE A 42 -1.38 12.75 -21.05
C ILE A 42 -2.68 12.40 -20.32
N CYS A 43 -3.65 11.81 -21.04
CA CYS A 43 -4.92 11.36 -20.45
C CYS A 43 -4.70 10.33 -19.32
N SER A 44 -3.82 9.35 -19.54
CA SER A 44 -3.50 8.31 -18.54
C SER A 44 -2.91 8.91 -17.26
N ASN A 45 -1.95 9.84 -17.41
CA ASN A 45 -1.32 10.51 -16.26
C ASN A 45 -2.31 11.37 -15.47
N ILE A 46 -3.21 12.10 -16.16
CA ILE A 46 -4.27 12.88 -15.51
C ILE A 46 -5.20 11.96 -14.70
N SER A 47 -5.59 10.81 -15.26
CA SER A 47 -6.45 9.84 -14.58
C SER A 47 -5.79 9.27 -13.33
N ILE A 48 -4.53 8.79 -13.43
CA ILE A 48 -3.82 8.19 -12.29
C ILE A 48 -3.62 9.22 -11.18
N MET A 49 -3.25 10.45 -11.52
CA MET A 49 -3.05 11.51 -10.53
C MET A 49 -4.37 11.89 -9.83
N SER A 50 -5.49 11.89 -10.56
CA SER A 50 -6.82 12.17 -9.99
C SER A 50 -7.22 11.12 -8.95
N VAL A 51 -6.98 9.83 -9.24
CA VAL A 51 -7.27 8.73 -8.31
C VAL A 51 -6.37 8.80 -7.07
N ALA A 52 -5.08 9.09 -7.25
CA ALA A 52 -4.13 9.24 -6.15
C ALA A 52 -4.54 10.40 -5.21
N MET A 53 -4.91 11.55 -5.77
CA MET A 53 -5.35 12.72 -5.00
C MET A 53 -6.65 12.46 -4.24
N TYR A 54 -7.60 11.74 -4.85
CA TYR A 54 -8.83 11.32 -4.19
C TYR A 54 -8.54 10.41 -2.99
N SER A 55 -7.68 9.39 -3.18
CA SER A 55 -7.30 8.47 -2.11
C SER A 55 -6.65 9.20 -0.92
N LEU A 56 -5.68 10.07 -1.17
CA LEU A 56 -5.02 10.88 -0.13
C LEU A 56 -6.00 11.79 0.62
N SER A 57 -6.93 12.41 -0.11
CA SER A 57 -7.93 13.32 0.47
C SER A 57 -8.92 12.58 1.37
N VAL A 58 -9.39 11.40 0.96
CA VAL A 58 -10.28 10.55 1.77
C VAL A 58 -9.56 10.01 3.00
N SER A 59 -8.33 9.51 2.85
CA SER A 59 -7.51 9.03 3.99
C SER A 59 -7.21 10.15 4.99
N THR A 60 -6.95 11.37 4.53
CA THR A 60 -6.73 12.50 5.45
C THR A 60 -8.03 12.91 6.15
N LYS A 61 -9.16 12.88 5.42
CA LYS A 61 -10.49 13.17 5.99
C LYS A 61 -10.89 12.17 7.07
N SER A 62 -10.55 10.88 6.91
CA SER A 62 -10.86 9.87 7.93
C SER A 62 -10.07 10.08 9.22
N VAL A 63 -8.83 10.60 9.14
CA VAL A 63 -8.01 10.94 10.31
C VAL A 63 -8.45 12.27 10.94
N LEU A 64 -8.77 13.28 10.12
CA LEU A 64 -9.16 14.62 10.55
C LEU A 64 -10.59 14.97 10.08
N PRO A 65 -11.63 14.38 10.69
CA PRO A 65 -13.01 14.52 10.21
C PRO A 65 -13.54 15.96 10.26
N LYS A 66 -12.96 16.81 11.13
CA LYS A 66 -13.35 18.22 11.31
C LYS A 66 -12.94 19.12 10.14
N TRP A 67 -11.98 18.71 9.30
CA TRP A 67 -11.46 19.54 8.23
C TRP A 67 -12.34 19.50 6.97
N SER A 68 -12.53 20.66 6.33
CA SER A 68 -13.27 20.74 5.07
C SER A 68 -12.51 20.02 3.94
N TYR A 69 -13.23 19.28 3.10
CA TYR A 69 -12.64 18.49 2.02
C TYR A 69 -11.84 19.36 1.04
N ARG A 70 -12.35 20.57 0.72
CA ARG A 70 -11.67 21.51 -0.17
C ARG A 70 -10.30 21.94 0.38
N LYS A 71 -10.21 22.20 1.69
CA LYS A 71 -8.95 22.63 2.33
C LYS A 71 -7.90 21.52 2.30
N ILE A 72 -8.31 20.28 2.55
CA ILE A 72 -7.44 19.10 2.47
C ILE A 72 -6.89 18.95 1.06
N LEU A 73 -7.76 19.02 0.05
CA LEU A 73 -7.37 18.83 -1.35
C LEU A 73 -6.42 19.93 -1.83
N ILE A 74 -6.69 21.19 -1.48
CA ILE A 74 -5.79 22.31 -1.80
C ILE A 74 -4.43 22.13 -1.11
N ALA A 75 -4.41 21.73 0.16
CA ALA A 75 -3.16 21.52 0.90
C ALA A 75 -2.29 20.43 0.25
N TRP A 76 -2.89 19.29 -0.12
CA TRP A 76 -2.18 18.21 -0.81
C TRP A 76 -1.71 18.59 -2.21
N SER A 77 -2.54 19.31 -2.98
CA SER A 77 -2.14 19.82 -4.30
C SER A 77 -0.94 20.77 -4.21
N ILE A 78 -0.93 21.70 -3.24
CA ILE A 78 0.20 22.61 -3.01
C ILE A 78 1.46 21.82 -2.63
N TRP A 79 1.32 20.82 -1.75
CA TRP A 79 2.43 19.96 -1.35
C TRP A 79 3.05 19.20 -2.53
N VAL A 80 2.22 18.58 -3.38
CA VAL A 80 2.69 17.85 -4.56
C VAL A 80 3.36 18.79 -5.57
N LEU A 81 2.79 19.98 -5.80
CA LEU A 81 3.41 20.99 -6.67
C LEU A 81 4.77 21.42 -6.13
N PHE A 82 4.88 21.70 -4.83
CA PHE A 82 6.15 22.04 -4.19
C PHE A 82 7.21 20.95 -4.38
N LEU A 83 6.86 19.68 -4.16
CA LEU A 83 7.76 18.55 -4.39
C LEU A 83 8.17 18.40 -5.86
N ASN A 84 7.28 18.70 -6.79
CA ASN A 84 7.58 18.61 -8.22
C ASN A 84 8.51 19.76 -8.68
N PHE A 85 8.23 21.00 -8.26
CA PHE A 85 9.04 22.18 -8.63
C PHE A 85 10.39 22.25 -7.92
N SER A 86 10.51 21.67 -6.73
CA SER A 86 11.78 21.65 -5.99
C SER A 86 12.85 20.73 -6.60
N GLY A 87 12.49 19.86 -7.55
CA GLY A 87 13.43 18.92 -8.19
C GLY A 87 13.86 17.74 -7.32
N VAL A 88 13.56 17.77 -6.01
CA VAL A 88 13.92 16.73 -5.02
C VAL A 88 13.42 15.36 -5.44
N VAL A 89 12.21 15.28 -6.00
CA VAL A 89 11.64 14.00 -6.44
C VAL A 89 12.44 13.37 -7.58
N MET A 90 13.03 14.18 -8.47
CA MET A 90 13.83 13.67 -9.59
C MET A 90 15.20 13.18 -9.11
N GLU A 91 15.81 13.88 -8.16
CA GLU A 91 17.11 13.50 -7.58
C GLU A 91 17.01 12.20 -6.75
N TYR A 92 15.97 12.08 -5.93
CA TYR A 92 15.77 10.94 -5.02
C TYR A 92 14.72 9.94 -5.51
N TYR A 93 14.40 9.92 -6.81
CA TYR A 93 13.31 9.12 -7.36
C TYR A 93 13.41 7.63 -7.00
N SER A 94 14.61 7.05 -7.15
CA SER A 94 14.85 5.64 -6.84
C SER A 94 14.67 5.32 -5.35
N VAL A 95 15.13 6.21 -4.46
CA VAL A 95 14.93 6.07 -3.01
C VAL A 95 13.46 6.20 -2.65
N PHE A 96 12.75 7.15 -3.26
CA PHE A 96 11.32 7.36 -3.06
C PHE A 96 10.50 6.13 -3.46
N LEU A 97 10.79 5.52 -4.62
CA LEU A 97 10.17 4.28 -5.06
C LEU A 97 10.48 3.11 -4.11
N ALA A 98 11.73 3.00 -3.66
CA ALA A 98 12.13 1.98 -2.69
C ALA A 98 11.33 2.11 -1.39
N VAL A 99 11.18 3.34 -0.88
CA VAL A 99 10.44 3.65 0.35
C VAL A 99 8.96 3.27 0.23
N ILE A 100 8.30 3.70 -0.85
CA ILE A 100 6.90 3.33 -1.09
C ILE A 100 6.74 1.83 -1.24
N GLY A 101 7.67 1.17 -1.93
CA GLY A 101 7.66 -0.26 -2.15
C GLY A 101 7.71 -1.06 -0.85
N PHE A 102 8.62 -0.73 0.06
CA PHE A 102 8.76 -1.48 1.31
C PHE A 102 7.70 -1.15 2.36
N ILE A 103 7.05 0.03 2.28
CA ILE A 103 5.92 0.34 3.17
C ILE A 103 4.64 -0.30 2.61
N GLY A 104 4.40 -0.14 1.32
CA GLY A 104 3.19 -0.61 0.65
C GLY A 104 3.09 -2.14 0.62
N GLY A 105 4.17 -2.83 0.25
CA GLY A 105 4.17 -4.30 0.09
C GLY A 105 3.75 -5.06 1.36
N PRO A 106 4.50 -4.94 2.47
CA PRO A 106 4.18 -5.53 3.77
C PRO A 106 2.78 -5.14 4.28
N THR A 107 2.33 -3.92 4.04
CA THR A 107 0.98 -3.50 4.47
C THR A 107 -0.10 -4.27 3.72
N VAL A 108 0.02 -4.37 2.39
CA VAL A 108 -0.96 -5.10 1.56
C VAL A 108 -0.99 -6.58 1.89
N ILE A 109 0.17 -7.22 2.11
CA ILE A 109 0.20 -8.65 2.43
C ILE A 109 -0.40 -8.97 3.80
N ILE A 110 -0.17 -8.12 4.82
CA ILE A 110 -0.79 -8.31 6.15
C ILE A 110 -2.32 -8.25 6.02
N ILE A 111 -2.86 -7.28 5.26
CA ILE A 111 -4.30 -7.18 5.00
C ILE A 111 -4.82 -8.43 4.28
N LEU A 112 -4.11 -8.91 3.25
CA LEU A 112 -4.50 -10.12 2.51
C LEU A 112 -4.49 -11.37 3.39
N VAL A 113 -3.43 -11.57 4.18
CA VAL A 113 -3.31 -12.70 5.10
C VAL A 113 -4.38 -12.65 6.18
N ASP A 114 -4.66 -11.46 6.74
CA ASP A 114 -5.73 -11.28 7.72
C ASP A 114 -7.10 -11.63 7.14
N TYR A 115 -7.41 -11.14 5.93
CA TYR A 115 -8.70 -11.37 5.29
C TYR A 115 -8.92 -12.84 4.88
N PHE A 116 -7.96 -13.43 4.16
CA PHE A 116 -8.12 -14.76 3.59
C PHE A 116 -7.80 -15.89 4.56
N LEU A 117 -6.69 -15.80 5.31
CA LEU A 117 -6.23 -16.90 6.16
C LEU A 117 -6.79 -16.82 7.58
N VAL A 118 -6.72 -15.65 8.22
CA VAL A 118 -7.11 -15.49 9.64
C VAL A 118 -8.62 -15.40 9.80
N ARG A 119 -9.25 -14.45 9.10
CA ARG A 119 -10.70 -14.16 9.23
C ARG A 119 -11.57 -15.05 8.36
N ARG A 120 -10.99 -15.64 7.30
CA ARG A 120 -11.68 -16.47 6.29
C ARG A 120 -12.86 -15.72 5.67
N GLN A 121 -12.62 -14.49 5.23
CA GLN A 121 -13.59 -13.61 4.55
C GLN A 121 -14.81 -13.21 5.41
N LYS A 122 -14.77 -13.42 6.72
CA LYS A 122 -15.85 -13.02 7.64
C LYS A 122 -15.41 -11.80 8.44
N ILE A 123 -15.95 -10.63 8.08
CA ILE A 123 -15.71 -9.35 8.75
C ILE A 123 -17.07 -8.77 9.18
N SER A 124 -17.15 -8.29 10.42
CA SER A 124 -18.28 -7.50 10.89
C SER A 124 -18.21 -6.08 10.32
N MET A 125 -19.15 -5.72 9.45
CA MET A 125 -19.24 -4.36 8.87
C MET A 125 -19.67 -3.33 9.91
N ARG A 126 -20.57 -3.70 10.84
CA ARG A 126 -21.04 -2.81 11.90
C ARG A 126 -19.89 -2.29 12.75
N ASP A 127 -19.06 -3.23 13.20
CA ASP A 127 -17.90 -2.96 14.03
C ASP A 127 -16.81 -2.17 13.25
N MET A 128 -16.84 -2.15 11.92
CA MET A 128 -15.87 -1.37 11.14
C MET A 128 -16.19 0.13 11.12
N PHE A 129 -17.47 0.50 11.21
CA PHE A 129 -17.93 1.89 11.14
C PHE A 129 -18.20 2.52 12.52
N GLU A 130 -18.44 1.71 13.55
CA GLU A 130 -18.68 2.21 14.91
C GLU A 130 -17.35 2.63 15.59
N GLN A 131 -17.30 3.82 16.20
CA GLN A 131 -16.11 4.32 16.91
C GLN A 131 -16.21 4.18 18.44
N GLY A 132 -16.67 3.02 18.91
CA GLY A 132 -16.82 2.71 20.34
C GLY A 132 -15.59 2.05 20.97
N LYS A 133 -15.33 2.29 22.27
CA LYS A 133 -14.27 1.60 23.04
C LYS A 133 -14.53 0.10 23.22
N GLU A 134 -15.80 -0.30 23.19
CA GLU A 134 -16.29 -1.68 23.30
C GLU A 134 -16.17 -2.47 21.97
N ASN A 135 -15.69 -1.82 20.92
CA ASN A 135 -15.77 -2.37 19.58
C ASN A 135 -14.69 -3.44 19.33
N ALA A 136 -15.03 -4.46 18.52
CA ALA A 136 -14.17 -5.59 18.20
C ALA A 136 -12.80 -5.18 17.64
N TYR A 137 -12.77 -4.11 16.84
CA TYR A 137 -11.55 -3.58 16.22
C TYR A 137 -10.87 -2.49 17.07
N HIS A 138 -11.41 -2.17 18.25
CA HIS A 138 -10.72 -1.37 19.26
C HIS A 138 -9.75 -2.28 20.03
N TYR A 139 -8.66 -2.63 19.34
CA TYR A 139 -7.50 -3.36 19.86
C TYR A 139 -6.83 -2.63 21.05
N THR A 140 -5.57 -2.90 21.37
CA THR A 140 -4.85 -2.19 22.43
C THR A 140 -4.72 -0.69 22.08
N LYS A 141 -5.56 0.15 22.68
CA LYS A 141 -5.67 1.60 22.41
C LYS A 141 -5.98 1.94 20.94
N GLY A 142 -6.66 1.03 20.23
CA GLY A 142 -7.01 1.20 18.81
C GLY A 142 -5.94 0.72 17.81
N PHE A 143 -4.81 0.17 18.26
CA PHE A 143 -3.76 -0.36 17.37
C PHE A 143 -3.65 -1.88 17.41
N ASN A 144 -3.59 -2.52 16.23
CA ASN A 144 -3.27 -3.93 16.11
C ASN A 144 -1.75 -4.15 16.28
N MET A 145 -1.32 -4.44 17.53
CA MET A 145 0.09 -4.72 17.85
C MET A 145 0.69 -5.88 17.04
N VAL A 146 -0.12 -6.89 16.67
CA VAL A 146 0.34 -8.04 15.87
C VAL A 146 0.71 -7.59 14.46
N GLY A 147 -0.13 -6.75 13.86
CA GLY A 147 0.14 -6.15 12.54
C GLY A 147 1.38 -5.25 12.56
N VAL A 148 1.56 -4.47 13.63
CA VAL A 148 2.75 -3.62 13.78
C VAL A 148 4.03 -4.45 13.87
N VAL A 149 4.04 -5.51 14.67
CA VAL A 149 5.20 -6.41 14.77
C VAL A 149 5.50 -7.07 13.43
N ALA A 150 4.49 -7.59 12.73
CA ALA A 150 4.67 -8.19 11.41
C ALA A 150 5.22 -7.19 10.38
N PHE A 151 4.75 -5.93 10.42
CA PHE A 151 5.25 -4.86 9.57
C PHE A 151 6.71 -4.52 9.87
N LEU A 152 7.09 -4.43 11.15
CA LEU A 152 8.47 -4.18 11.55
C LEU A 152 9.40 -5.32 11.13
N CYS A 153 8.98 -6.59 11.28
CA CYS A 153 9.74 -7.74 10.80
C CYS A 153 9.94 -7.70 9.28
N GLY A 154 8.90 -7.36 8.50
CA GLY A 154 9.01 -7.16 7.05
C GLY A 154 9.97 -6.03 6.69
N THR A 155 9.93 -4.93 7.44
CA THR A 155 10.83 -3.77 7.27
C THR A 155 12.29 -4.15 7.52
N VAL A 156 12.58 -4.88 8.60
CA VAL A 156 13.93 -5.39 8.89
C VAL A 156 14.41 -6.30 7.77
N ALA A 157 13.55 -7.19 7.28
CA ALA A 157 13.87 -8.09 6.19
C ALA A 157 14.19 -7.35 4.88
N TYR A 158 13.53 -6.23 4.61
CA TYR A 158 13.84 -5.35 3.47
C TYR A 158 15.28 -4.80 3.57
N PHE A 159 15.64 -4.19 4.71
CA PHE A 159 16.96 -3.58 4.92
C PHE A 159 18.12 -4.60 4.99
N LEU A 160 17.82 -5.85 5.33
CA LEU A 160 18.81 -6.93 5.27
C LEU A 160 19.20 -7.30 3.84
N VAL A 161 18.28 -7.12 2.89
CA VAL A 161 18.43 -7.58 1.51
C VAL A 161 18.82 -6.43 0.57
N TYR A 162 18.28 -5.23 0.81
CA TYR A 162 18.48 -4.06 -0.04
C TYR A 162 18.84 -2.83 0.79
N ASP A 163 19.91 -2.14 0.41
CA ASP A 163 20.27 -0.85 0.95
C ASP A 163 19.75 0.26 0.01
N PRO A 164 18.67 0.98 0.38
CA PRO A 164 18.12 2.02 -0.48
C PRO A 164 19.01 3.27 -0.58
N ILE A 165 19.99 3.44 0.33
CA ILE A 165 20.87 4.62 0.34
C ILE A 165 22.07 4.39 -0.58
N ASN A 166 22.66 3.19 -0.52
CA ASN A 166 23.86 2.86 -1.30
C ASN A 166 23.54 2.18 -2.65
N TYR A 167 22.26 1.88 -2.93
CA TYR A 167 21.80 1.17 -4.13
C TYR A 167 22.46 -0.21 -4.32
N MET A 168 22.88 -0.85 -3.22
CA MET A 168 23.54 -2.15 -3.26
C MET A 168 22.60 -3.25 -2.75
N ALA A 169 22.51 -4.34 -3.51
CA ALA A 169 21.98 -5.60 -3.02
C ALA A 169 22.98 -6.18 -2.02
N ARG A 170 22.53 -6.41 -0.79
CA ARG A 170 23.39 -6.95 0.29
C ARG A 170 23.45 -8.48 0.28
N ALA A 171 22.47 -9.13 -0.34
CA ALA A 171 22.34 -10.58 -0.38
C ALA A 171 21.91 -11.08 -1.76
N GLU A 172 22.42 -12.24 -2.17
CA GLU A 172 22.07 -12.89 -3.45
C GLU A 172 20.59 -13.22 -3.59
N ILE A 173 19.89 -13.35 -2.46
CA ILE A 173 18.44 -13.60 -2.37
C ILE A 173 17.64 -12.45 -3.01
N PHE A 174 18.23 -11.24 -3.11
CA PHE A 174 17.63 -10.12 -3.83
C PHE A 174 17.31 -10.46 -5.28
N ASN A 175 18.15 -11.26 -5.96
CA ASN A 175 17.98 -11.59 -7.38
C ASN A 175 16.77 -12.48 -7.64
N PHE A 176 16.35 -13.27 -6.65
CA PHE A 176 15.22 -14.19 -6.81
C PHE A 176 13.90 -13.58 -6.33
N THR A 177 13.91 -12.91 -5.18
CA THR A 177 12.67 -12.49 -4.52
C THR A 177 12.41 -10.98 -4.66
N THR A 178 13.42 -10.18 -5.04
CA THR A 178 13.45 -8.70 -4.91
C THR A 178 13.29 -8.24 -3.46
N GLY A 179 13.76 -7.02 -3.13
CA GLY A 179 13.71 -6.51 -1.75
C GLY A 179 12.27 -6.44 -1.20
N THR A 180 11.34 -5.93 -2.01
CA THR A 180 9.92 -5.83 -1.62
C THR A 180 9.24 -7.19 -1.51
N GLY A 181 9.51 -8.12 -2.42
CA GLY A 181 8.94 -9.47 -2.35
C GLY A 181 9.31 -10.20 -1.06
N LEU A 182 10.55 -10.06 -0.59
CA LEU A 182 10.98 -10.75 0.63
C LEU A 182 10.33 -10.12 1.86
N SER A 183 10.23 -8.79 1.89
CA SER A 183 9.51 -8.08 2.94
C SER A 183 8.04 -8.54 3.05
N CYS A 184 7.39 -8.81 1.91
CA CYS A 184 6.03 -9.33 1.88
C CYS A 184 5.94 -10.75 2.44
N ILE A 185 6.86 -11.64 2.02
CA ILE A 185 6.88 -13.03 2.49
C ILE A 185 7.09 -13.08 4.01
N VAL A 186 8.08 -12.33 4.52
CA VAL A 186 8.38 -12.29 5.95
C VAL A 186 7.22 -11.70 6.75
N ALA A 187 6.66 -10.56 6.32
CA ALA A 187 5.52 -9.96 7.02
C ALA A 187 4.29 -10.88 7.03
N GLY A 188 4.00 -11.54 5.90
CA GLY A 188 2.89 -12.48 5.79
C GLY A 188 3.07 -13.74 6.65
N LEU A 189 4.28 -14.32 6.67
CA LEU A 189 4.60 -15.47 7.50
C LEU A 189 4.55 -15.12 8.99
N VAL A 190 5.16 -14.01 9.40
CA VAL A 190 5.14 -13.58 10.81
C VAL A 190 3.71 -13.33 11.26
N TYR A 191 2.89 -12.63 10.46
CA TYR A 191 1.48 -12.40 10.81
C TYR A 191 0.69 -13.70 10.87
N GLY A 192 0.89 -14.61 9.90
CA GLY A 192 0.23 -15.92 9.87
C GLY A 192 0.58 -16.81 11.05
N ILE A 193 1.86 -16.88 11.42
CA ILE A 193 2.35 -17.66 12.58
C ILE A 193 1.81 -17.06 13.88
N LEU A 194 1.90 -15.74 14.04
CA LEU A 194 1.35 -15.07 15.22
C LEU A 194 -0.16 -15.30 15.35
N ALA A 195 -0.91 -15.28 14.24
CA ALA A 195 -2.34 -15.52 14.23
C ALA A 195 -2.74 -16.99 14.54
N GLN A 196 -1.81 -17.95 14.45
CA GLN A 196 -2.06 -19.34 14.88
C GLN A 196 -2.02 -19.49 16.41
N ILE A 197 -1.34 -18.59 17.13
CA ILE A 197 -1.26 -18.64 18.59
C ILE A 197 -2.66 -18.37 19.19
N PRO A 198 -3.21 -19.24 20.05
CA PRO A 198 -4.58 -19.12 20.56
C PRO A 198 -4.88 -17.77 21.21
N SER A 199 -3.94 -17.24 22.01
CA SER A 199 -4.09 -15.94 22.68
C SER A 199 -4.19 -14.78 21.68
N VAL A 200 -3.41 -14.84 20.61
CA VAL A 200 -3.39 -13.80 19.56
C VAL A 200 -4.60 -13.93 18.65
N LYS A 201 -5.01 -15.15 18.34
CA LYS A 201 -6.23 -15.43 17.57
C LYS A 201 -7.47 -14.89 18.27
N ASN A 202 -7.57 -15.06 19.60
CA ASN A 202 -8.66 -14.51 20.39
C ASN A 202 -8.63 -12.97 20.44
N TYR A 203 -7.44 -12.39 20.43
CA TYR A 203 -7.24 -10.94 20.32
C TYR A 203 -7.66 -10.39 18.95
N LEU A 204 -7.40 -11.12 17.86
CA LEU A 204 -7.73 -10.71 16.49
C LEU A 204 -9.21 -10.93 16.13
N LEU A 205 -9.83 -12.01 16.62
CA LEU A 205 -11.20 -12.42 16.28
C LEU A 205 -12.25 -12.00 17.31
N LYS A 206 -12.05 -10.87 18.01
CA LYS A 206 -13.00 -10.33 19.00
C LYS A 206 -14.41 -10.13 18.44
N ASP A 207 -14.53 -9.86 17.14
CA ASP A 207 -15.79 -9.68 16.41
C ASP A 207 -16.68 -10.92 16.46
N LYS A 208 -16.08 -12.11 16.36
CA LYS A 208 -16.83 -13.38 16.46
C LYS A 208 -17.31 -13.63 17.89
N PHE A 209 -16.44 -13.41 18.87
CA PHE A 209 -16.80 -13.59 20.29
C PHE A 209 -17.90 -12.63 20.76
N LEU A 210 -17.85 -11.36 20.34
CA LEU A 210 -18.89 -10.39 20.67
C LEU A 210 -20.22 -10.76 20.01
N LYS A 211 -20.20 -11.25 18.77
CA LYS A 211 -21.41 -11.72 18.09
C LYS A 211 -22.03 -12.92 18.81
N ASP A 212 -21.24 -13.91 19.18
CA ASP A 212 -21.71 -15.11 19.88
C ASP A 212 -22.29 -14.77 21.26
N LYS A 213 -21.65 -13.84 22.00
CA LYS A 213 -22.16 -13.34 23.29
C LYS A 213 -23.52 -12.65 23.15
N LEU A 214 -23.65 -11.74 22.18
CA LEU A 214 -24.92 -11.05 21.92
C LEU A 214 -26.05 -12.01 21.50
N LEU A 215 -25.71 -13.11 20.82
CA LEU A 215 -26.67 -14.12 20.41
C LEU A 215 -27.16 -14.93 21.62
N ASN A 216 -26.25 -15.32 22.51
CA ASN A 216 -26.58 -16.05 23.74
C ASN A 216 -27.40 -15.21 24.72
N ASP A 217 -27.08 -13.91 24.88
CA ASP A 217 -27.86 -13.00 25.73
C ASP A 217 -29.29 -12.81 25.20
N LYS A 218 -29.49 -12.81 23.88
CA LYS A 218 -30.83 -12.73 23.26
C LYS A 218 -31.66 -13.98 23.49
N ILE A 219 -31.06 -15.17 23.39
CA ILE A 219 -31.74 -16.44 23.64
C ILE A 219 -32.21 -16.49 25.09
N LYS A 220 -31.33 -16.10 26.02
CA LYS A 220 -31.64 -16.11 27.46
C LYS A 220 -32.80 -15.18 27.82
N ASN A 221 -32.85 -13.98 27.24
CA ASN A 221 -33.94 -13.03 27.47
C ASN A 221 -35.27 -13.39 26.76
N GLN A 222 -35.31 -14.45 25.94
CA GLN A 222 -36.54 -14.97 25.33
C GLN A 222 -37.13 -16.17 26.09
N GLU A 223 -36.34 -16.78 26.99
CA GLU A 223 -36.76 -17.90 27.83
C GLU A 223 -37.30 -17.44 29.21
N ASP A 224 -37.06 -16.17 29.58
CA ASP A 224 -37.62 -15.48 30.75
C ASP A 224 -38.90 -14.69 30.39
#